data_AF-A0A2I0UV68-F1
#
_entry.id   AF-A0A2I0UV68-F1
#
_cell.length_a   1.000
_cell.length_b   1.000
_cell.length_c   1.000
_cell.angle_alpha   90.00
_cell.angle_beta   90.00
_cell.angle_gamma   90.00
#
_symmetry.space_group_name_H-M   'P 1'
#
loop_
_entity.id
_entity.type
_entity.pdbx_description
1 polymer ?
#
loop_
_entity_poly.entity_id
_entity_poly.type
_entity_poly.pdbx_seq_one_letter_code
_entity_poly.pdbx_strand_id
1 'polypeptide(L)'
;MNQTIEHVTLDDDYSVTMVTTELLEGVQLITCADECEATLMINDQDINLVYTAELANIIGNLSNYTAEQLLLALAQVDRLAS
;
A
#
# COMPACT_ATOMS: atom_id res chain seq x y z
N MET A 1 3.31 3.66 -13.11
CA MET A 1 2.76 2.92 -11.96
C MET A 1 1.38 2.46 -12.35
N ASN A 2 1.08 1.20 -12.11
CA ASN A 2 -0.22 0.63 -12.42
C ASN A 2 -0.96 0.37 -11.11
N GLN A 3 -2.23 0.75 -11.05
CA GLN A 3 -3.06 0.54 -9.86
C GLN A 3 -4.21 -0.37 -10.21
N THR A 4 -4.41 -1.38 -9.37
CA THR A 4 -5.55 -2.28 -9.42
C THR A 4 -6.35 -2.06 -8.15
N ILE A 5 -7.65 -1.82 -8.30
CA ILE A 5 -8.58 -1.65 -7.18
C ILE A 5 -9.47 -2.88 -7.18
N GLU A 6 -9.46 -3.60 -6.08
CA GLU A 6 -10.23 -4.82 -5.87
C GLU A 6 -11.18 -4.61 -4.69
N HIS A 7 -12.45 -4.93 -4.90
CA HIS A 7 -13.45 -4.94 -3.85
C HIS A 7 -13.58 -6.38 -3.36
N VAL A 8 -13.20 -6.62 -2.11
CA VAL A 8 -13.19 -7.94 -1.51
C VAL A 8 -14.31 -8.03 -0.49
N THR A 9 -15.31 -8.87 -0.75
CA THR A 9 -16.36 -9.20 0.21
C THR A 9 -15.83 -10.26 1.16
N LEU A 10 -15.67 -9.90 2.44
CA LEU A 10 -15.20 -10.79 3.49
C LEU A 10 -16.37 -11.54 4.15
N ASP A 11 -17.54 -10.89 4.26
CA ASP A 11 -18.75 -11.45 4.89
C ASP A 11 -20.03 -10.89 4.22
N ASP A 12 -21.21 -11.41 4.57
CA ASP A 12 -22.49 -11.14 3.87
C ASP A 12 -22.86 -9.63 3.78
N ASP A 13 -22.35 -8.80 4.71
CA ASP A 13 -22.52 -7.33 4.72
C ASP A 13 -21.19 -6.57 4.88
N TYR A 14 -20.04 -7.26 4.81
CA TYR A 14 -18.73 -6.65 5.01
C TYR A 14 -17.85 -6.79 3.77
N SER A 15 -17.54 -5.65 3.14
CA SER A 15 -16.61 -5.58 2.02
C SER A 15 -15.55 -4.52 2.27
N VAL A 16 -14.31 -4.85 1.94
CA VAL A 16 -13.16 -3.95 2.03
C VAL A 16 -12.65 -3.62 0.64
N THR A 17 -12.06 -2.44 0.48
CA THR A 17 -11.41 -2.05 -0.77
C THR A 17 -9.91 -2.23 -0.65
N MET A 18 -9.36 -3.18 -1.41
CA MET A 18 -7.93 -3.41 -1.53
C MET A 18 -7.40 -2.68 -2.76
N VAL A 19 -6.35 -1.90 -2.59
CA VAL A 19 -5.67 -1.18 -3.68
C VAL A 19 -4.26 -1.72 -3.81
N THR A 20 -3.98 -2.37 -4.94
CA THR A 20 -2.66 -2.88 -5.29
C THR A 20 -1.99 -1.92 -6.26
N THR A 21 -0.88 -1.32 -5.85
CA THR A 21 -0.08 -0.39 -6.64
C THR A 21 1.25 -1.04 -6.98
N GLU A 22 1.49 -1.26 -8.27
CA GLU A 22 2.79 -1.70 -8.76
C GLU A 22 3.75 -0.50 -8.85
N LEU A 23 4.76 -0.53 -7.98
CA LEU A 23 5.77 0.52 -7.87
C LEU A 23 6.91 0.27 -8.86
N LEU A 24 7.50 -0.92 -8.81
CA LEU A 24 8.66 -1.38 -9.57
C LEU A 24 8.47 -2.85 -9.96
N GLU A 25 9.31 -3.35 -10.86
CA GLU A 25 9.41 -4.79 -11.10
C GLU A 25 9.76 -5.52 -9.79
N GLY A 26 8.88 -6.44 -9.38
CA GLY A 26 9.00 -7.14 -8.11
C GLY A 26 8.68 -6.30 -6.88
N VAL A 27 8.13 -5.09 -6.98
CA VAL A 27 7.69 -4.30 -5.81
C VAL A 27 6.25 -3.83 -5.96
N GLN A 28 5.39 -4.31 -5.07
CA GLN A 28 3.97 -4.02 -5.06
C GLN A 28 3.54 -3.55 -3.68
N LEU A 29 2.71 -2.51 -3.62
CA LEU A 29 2.13 -2.01 -2.40
C LEU A 29 0.63 -2.31 -2.41
N ILE A 30 0.17 -3.11 -1.46
CA ILE A 30 -1.22 -3.45 -1.26
C ILE A 30 -1.72 -2.66 -0.06
N THR A 31 -2.83 -1.95 -0.19
CA THR A 31 -3.40 -1.18 0.92
C THR A 31 -4.89 -1.41 1.08
N CYS A 32 -5.32 -1.53 2.32
CA CYS A 32 -6.71 -1.65 2.75
C CYS A 32 -7.02 -0.50 3.71
N ALA A 33 -7.71 0.53 3.20
CA ALA A 33 -8.01 1.71 4.01
C ALA A 33 -9.05 1.41 5.11
N ASP A 34 -9.99 0.50 4.85
CA ASP A 34 -11.04 0.10 5.78
C ASP A 34 -10.46 -0.55 7.05
N GLU A 35 -9.43 -1.41 6.89
CA GLU A 35 -8.77 -2.12 8.00
C GLU A 35 -7.58 -1.36 8.59
N CYS A 36 -7.23 -0.19 8.04
CA CYS A 36 -5.97 0.50 8.33
C CYS A 36 -4.72 -0.39 8.11
N GLU A 37 -4.76 -1.27 7.12
CA GLU A 37 -3.69 -2.23 6.82
C GLU A 37 -3.01 -1.93 5.49
N ALA A 38 -1.70 -2.16 5.44
CA ALA A 38 -0.93 -2.11 4.21
C ALA A 38 0.10 -3.23 4.19
N THR A 39 0.43 -3.73 3.01
CA THR A 39 1.47 -4.74 2.83
C THR A 39 2.33 -4.33 1.65
N LEU A 40 3.63 -4.17 1.90
CA LEU A 40 4.62 -3.95 0.87
C LEU A 40 5.25 -5.29 0.51
N MET A 41 4.99 -5.76 -0.70
CA MET A 41 5.62 -6.92 -1.27
C MET A 41 6.88 -6.50 -2.05
N ILE A 42 8.02 -7.09 -1.69
CA ILE A 42 9.30 -6.92 -2.39
C ILE A 42 9.83 -8.31 -2.75
N ASN A 43 9.78 -8.65 -4.03
CA ASN A 43 10.04 -9.97 -4.59
C ASN A 43 9.14 -11.02 -3.91
N ASP A 44 9.71 -11.84 -3.02
CA ASP A 44 9.04 -12.89 -2.24
C ASP A 44 9.00 -12.55 -0.74
N GLN A 45 9.13 -11.28 -0.37
CA GLN A 45 9.05 -10.81 1.01
C GLN A 45 7.84 -9.91 1.19
N ASP A 46 6.99 -10.27 2.15
CA ASP A 46 5.90 -9.44 2.63
C ASP A 46 6.34 -8.62 3.84
N ILE A 47 6.07 -7.32 3.79
CA ILE A 47 6.28 -6.40 4.90
C ILE A 47 4.91 -5.82 5.25
N ASN A 48 4.40 -6.20 6.42
CA ASN A 48 3.16 -5.65 6.94
C ASN A 48 3.42 -4.25 7.52
N LEU A 49 2.64 -3.30 7.04
CA LEU A 49 2.67 -1.89 7.34
C LEU A 49 1.30 -1.48 7.88
N VAL A 50 1.27 -0.38 8.63
CA VAL A 50 0.01 0.24 9.03
C VAL A 50 -0.37 1.27 7.98
N TYR A 51 -1.63 1.22 7.52
CA TYR A 51 -2.16 2.24 6.63
C TYR A 51 -2.45 3.52 7.43
N THR A 52 -1.50 4.45 7.40
CA THR A 52 -1.60 5.75 8.05
C THR A 52 -2.10 6.83 7.08
N ALA A 53 -2.52 7.97 7.62
CA ALA A 53 -2.88 9.13 6.81
C ALA A 53 -1.73 9.62 5.92
N GLU A 54 -0.47 9.46 6.37
CA GLU A 54 0.71 9.75 5.55
C GLU A 54 0.81 8.81 4.35
N LEU A 55 0.60 7.51 4.57
CA LEU A 55 0.59 6.52 3.49
C LEU A 55 -0.54 6.77 2.49
N ALA A 56 -1.74 7.11 2.99
CA ALA A 56 -2.88 7.50 2.15
C ALA A 56 -2.55 8.71 1.26
N ASN A 57 -1.86 9.71 1.81
CA ASN A 57 -1.44 10.89 1.07
C ASN A 57 -0.39 10.55 0.01
N ILE A 58 0.55 9.66 0.31
CA ILE A 58 1.56 9.17 -0.63
C ILE A 58 0.89 8.45 -1.81
N ILE A 59 -0.06 7.56 -1.53
CA ILE A 59 -0.80 6.79 -2.56
C ILE A 59 -1.70 7.72 -3.39
N GLY A 60 -2.35 8.70 -2.77
CA GLY A 60 -3.15 9.69 -3.48
C GLY A 60 -2.32 10.57 -4.43
N ASN A 61 -1.01 10.66 -4.21
CA ASN A 61 -0.08 11.49 -4.98
C ASN A 61 0.96 10.66 -5.75
N LEU A 62 0.70 9.38 -6.06
CA LEU A 62 1.65 8.50 -6.77
C LEU A 62 2.19 9.11 -8.06
N SER A 63 1.36 9.85 -8.79
CA SER A 63 1.76 10.56 -10.01
C SER A 63 2.85 11.62 -9.79
N ASN A 64 3.00 12.12 -8.56
CA ASN A 64 4.02 13.10 -8.17
C ASN A 64 5.31 12.44 -7.66
N TYR A 65 5.31 11.13 -7.41
CA TYR A 65 6.46 10.42 -6.88
C TYR A 65 7.06 9.46 -7.91
N THR A 66 8.39 9.34 -7.89
CA THR A 66 9.04 8.20 -8.54
C THR A 66 8.92 6.97 -7.65
N ALA A 67 9.06 5.80 -8.23
CA ALA A 67 8.97 4.56 -7.49
C ALA A 67 10.05 4.41 -6.40
N GLU A 68 11.24 4.96 -6.63
CA GLU A 68 12.31 5.06 -5.63
C GLU A 68 11.93 5.98 -4.47
N GLN A 69 11.30 7.13 -4.76
CA GLN A 69 10.81 8.05 -3.73
C GLN A 69 9.72 7.40 -2.87
N LEU A 70 8.86 6.58 -3.48
CA LEU A 70 7.83 5.83 -2.76
C LEU A 70 8.44 4.79 -1.84
N LEU A 71 9.43 4.03 -2.31
CA LEU A 71 10.13 3.06 -1.49
C LEU A 71 10.79 3.71 -0.26
N LEU A 72 11.43 4.87 -0.46
CA LEU A 72 12.01 5.68 0.61
C LEU A 72 10.96 6.21 1.60
N ALA A 73 9.79 6.61 1.11
CA ALA A 73 8.70 7.07 1.96
C ALA A 73 8.11 5.91 2.77
N LEU A 74 7.88 4.75 2.15
CA LEU A 74 7.39 3.53 2.80
C LEU A 74 8.35 3.04 3.89
N ALA A 75 9.66 3.03 3.61
CA ALA A 75 10.68 2.66 4.58
C ALA A 75 10.74 3.61 5.80
N GLN A 76 10.30 4.86 5.65
CA GLN A 76 10.21 5.79 6.78
C GLN A 76 8.95 5.54 7.63
N VAL A 77 7.84 5.16 7.01
CA VAL A 77 6.58 4.82 7.72
C VAL A 77 6.79 3.59 8.62
N ASP A 78 7.48 2.56 8.13
CA ASP A 78 7.83 1.36 8.92
C ASP A 78 8.60 1.70 10.21
N ARG A 79 9.62 2.57 10.10
CA ARG A 79 10.44 3.00 11.24
C ARG A 79 9.69 3.81 12.30
N LEU A 80 8.57 4.42 11.94
CA LEU A 80 7.73 5.20 12.86
C LEU A 80 6.71 4.33 13.60
N ALA A 81 6.47 3.10 13.14
CA ALA A 81 5.56 2.15 13.76
C ALA A 81 6.23 1.21 14.78
N SER A 82 7.56 1.31 14.97
CA SER A 82 8.35 0.58 15.99
C SER A 82 8.53 1.35 17.30
#